data_AF-X1NZW8-F1
#
_entry.id   AF-X1NZW8-F1
#
_cell.length_a   1.000
_cell.length_b   1.000
_cell.length_c   1.000
_cell.angle_alpha   90.00
_cell.angle_beta   90.00
_cell.angle_gamma   90.00
#
_symmetry.space_group_name_H-M   'P 1'
#
loop_
_entity.id
_entity.type
_entity.pdbx_description
1 polymer ?
#
loop_
_entity_poly.entity_id
_entity_poly.type
_entity_poly.pdbx_seq_one_letter_code
_entity_poly.pdbx_strand_id
1 'polypeptide(L)' 'MECLLLADDQGIATKGSETTLEDLIKNWEEDIWAGATLLIFIEGSLYVRKVTSNTSQKLTFNT' A
#
# COMPACT_ATOMS: atom_id res chain seq x y z
N MET A 1 -18.33 10.27 -18.65
CA MET A 1 -17.11 9.45 -18.49
C MET A 1 -16.35 10.08 -17.34
N GLU A 2 -16.65 9.66 -16.13
CA GLU A 2 -15.98 10.17 -14.94
C GLU A 2 -14.63 9.45 -14.87
N CYS A 3 -13.56 10.18 -15.15
CA CYS A 3 -12.21 9.68 -14.92
C CYS A 3 -12.01 9.72 -13.42
N LEU A 4 -12.29 8.59 -12.76
CA LEU A 4 -12.02 8.39 -11.34
C LEU A 4 -10.50 8.46 -11.17
N LEU A 5 -10.00 9.60 -10.69
CA LEU A 5 -8.65 9.67 -10.14
C LEU A 5 -8.64 8.69 -8.95
N LEU A 6 -8.08 7.50 -9.15
CA LEU A 6 -7.88 6.52 -8.08
C LEU A 6 -7.20 7.26 -6.92
N ALA A 7 -7.90 7.29 -5.79
CA ALA A 7 -7.56 8.06 -4.62
C ALA A 7 -6.13 7.76 -4.16
N ASP A 8 -5.37 8.78 -3.82
CA ASP A 8 -4.14 8.63 -3.05
C ASP A 8 -4.58 8.19 -1.63
N ASP A 9 -4.68 6.89 -1.38
CA ASP A 9 -5.01 6.38 -0.04
C ASP A 9 -3.78 6.52 0.86
N GLN A 10 -3.99 7.12 2.03
CA GLN A 10 -2.92 7.47 2.97
C GLN A 10 -3.26 6.94 4.37
N GLY A 11 -2.23 6.69 5.16
CA GLY A 11 -2.40 6.14 6.50
C GLY A 11 -1.09 5.82 7.19
N ILE A 12 -1.21 5.29 8.40
CA ILE A 12 -0.10 4.77 9.18
C ILE A 12 -0.32 3.27 9.31
N ALA A 13 0.60 2.49 8.74
CA ALA A 13 0.56 1.05 8.86
C ALA A 13 0.60 0.61 10.33
N THR A 14 -0.14 -0.44 10.67
CA THR A 14 -0.10 -1.03 12.01
C THR A 14 1.23 -1.75 12.25
N LYS A 15 1.77 -2.39 11.21
CA LYS A 15 3.07 -3.07 11.20
C LYS A 15 3.53 -3.33 9.76
N GLY A 16 4.78 -3.75 9.58
CA GLY A 16 5.30 -4.10 8.26
C GLY A 16 6.65 -4.80 8.31
N SER A 17 7.15 -5.17 7.14
CA SER A 17 8.46 -5.73 6.86
C SER A 17 9.04 -5.11 5.58
N GLU A 18 10.22 -5.55 5.15
CA GLU A 18 10.83 -5.12 3.88
C GLU A 18 10.00 -5.44 2.63
N THR A 19 9.04 -6.37 2.74
CA THR A 19 8.22 -6.86 1.61
C THR A 19 6.71 -6.77 1.87
N THR A 20 6.29 -6.34 3.05
CA THR A 20 4.86 -6.29 3.40
C THR A 20 4.51 -5.09 4.25
N LEU A 21 3.29 -4.59 4.09
CA LEU A 21 2.69 -3.57 4.95
C LEU A 21 1.33 -4.10 5.38
N GLU A 22 1.06 -4.10 6.69
CA GLU A 22 -0.24 -4.49 7.25
C GLU A 22 -0.89 -3.30 7.96
N ASP A 23 -2.09 -2.94 7.53
CA ASP A 23 -2.94 -1.91 8.13
C ASP A 23 -4.29 -2.53 8.49
N LEU A 24 -4.48 -2.82 9.77
CA LEU A 24 -5.66 -3.52 10.28
C LEU A 24 -6.92 -2.65 10.31
N ILE A 25 -6.79 -1.35 10.03
CA ILE A 25 -7.91 -0.39 9.98
C ILE A 25 -8.48 -0.30 8.55
N LYS A 26 -7.68 -0.67 7.55
CA LYS A 26 -8.08 -0.60 6.14
C LYS A 26 -8.99 -1.75 5.75
N ASN A 27 -9.74 -1.51 4.67
CA ASN A 27 -10.58 -2.51 4.02
C ASN A 27 -10.54 -2.28 2.51
N TRP A 28 -9.37 -2.55 1.92
CA TRP A 28 -9.17 -2.47 0.48
C TRP A 28 -9.91 -3.60 -0.24
N GLU A 29 -10.27 -3.37 -1.50
CA GLU A 29 -10.61 -4.48 -2.39
C GLU A 29 -9.34 -5.28 -2.73
N GLU A 30 -9.49 -6.58 -2.90
CA GLU A 30 -8.37 -7.45 -3.28
C GLU A 30 -7.73 -6.96 -4.59
N ASP A 31 -6.41 -6.85 -4.59
CA ASP A 31 -5.57 -6.42 -5.72
C ASP A 31 -5.88 -5.05 -6.35
N ILE A 32 -6.70 -4.20 -5.72
CA ILE A 32 -6.96 -2.84 -6.21
C ILE A 32 -5.70 -1.97 -6.32
N TRP A 33 -4.68 -2.26 -5.52
CA TRP A 33 -3.39 -1.56 -5.53
C TRP A 33 -2.30 -2.34 -6.26
N ALA A 34 -2.59 -3.49 -6.86
CA ALA A 34 -1.59 -4.26 -7.60
C ALA A 34 -1.00 -3.42 -8.75
N GLY A 35 0.32 -3.29 -8.77
CA GLY A 35 1.05 -2.47 -9.73
C GLY A 35 1.19 -0.99 -9.36
N ALA A 36 0.52 -0.52 -8.30
CA ALA A 36 0.63 0.84 -7.81
C ALA A 36 2.00 1.13 -7.16
N THR A 37 2.35 2.42 -7.09
CA THR A 37 3.53 2.90 -6.38
C THR A 37 3.15 3.24 -4.95
N LEU A 38 3.74 2.52 -4.00
CA LEU A 38 3.65 2.78 -2.58
C LEU A 38 4.79 3.70 -2.15
N LEU A 39 4.43 4.81 -1.51
CA LEU A 39 5.35 5.70 -0.79
C LEU A 39 5.22 5.41 0.71
N ILE A 40 6.30 4.99 1.35
CA ILE A 40 6.30 4.65 2.79
C ILE A 40 7.46 5.32 3.51
N PHE A 41 7.16 5.92 4.66
CA PHE A 41 8.17 6.48 5.56
C PHE A 41 8.44 5.52 6.71
N ILE A 42 9.69 5.09 6.87
CA ILE A 42 10.13 4.22 7.97
C ILE A 42 11.27 4.92 8.68
N GLU A 43 11.10 5.24 9.96
CA GLU A 43 12.12 5.88 10.81
C GLU A 43 12.74 7.15 10.18
N GLY A 44 11.92 7.95 9.49
CA GLY A 44 12.36 9.19 8.83
C GLY A 44 12.99 9.00 7.44
N SER A 45 13.12 7.76 6.96
CA SER A 45 13.58 7.45 5.60
C SER A 45 12.40 7.15 4.68
N LEU A 46 12.40 7.74 3.48
CA LEU A 46 11.40 7.48 2.44
C LEU A 46 11.80 6.26 1.60
N TYR A 47 10.88 5.33 1.46
CA TYR A 47 10.99 4.19 0.57
C TYR A 47 9.89 4.27 -0.50
N VAL A 48 10.27 3.91 -1.71
CA VAL A 48 9.36 3.78 -2.84
C VAL A 48 9.32 2.31 -3.23
N ARG A 49 8.13 1.73 -3.29
CA ARG A 49 7.93 0.30 -3.56
C ARG A 49 6.82 0.11 -4.59
N LYS A 50 6.92 -0.99 -5.36
CA LYS A 50 5.86 -1.40 -6.29
C LYS A 50 5.06 -2.52 -5.65
N VAL A 51 3.76 -2.29 -5.47
CA VAL A 51 2.84 -3.28 -4.91
C VAL A 51 2.67 -4.41 -5.92
N THR A 52 2.86 -5.65 -5.48
CA THR A 52 2.66 -6.86 -6.30
C THR A 52 1.25 -7.39 -6.18
N SER A 53 0.68 -7.32 -4.98
CA SER A 53 -0.68 -7.76 -4.66
C SER A 53 -1.15 -7.13 -3.35
N ASN A 54 -2.45 -7.15 -3.10
CA ASN A 54 -2.99 -6.78 -1.81
C ASN A 54 -4.23 -7.59 -1.42
N THR A 55 -4.36 -7.85 -0.12
CA THR A 55 -5.65 -8.23 0.47
C THR A 55 -6.33 -6.99 1.04
N SER A 56 -7.41 -7.16 1.81
CA SER A 56 -8.12 -6.04 2.42
C SER A 56 -7.32 -5.22 3.43
N GLN A 57 -6.28 -5.82 4.02
CA GLN A 57 -5.49 -5.24 5.12
C GLN A 57 -3.97 -5.35 4.92
N LYS A 58 -3.53 -5.90 3.79
CA LYS A 58 -2.11 -6.19 3.55
C LYS A 58 -1.70 -5.83 2.14
N LEU A 59 -0.67 -5.01 2.01
CA LEU A 59 0.06 -4.83 0.75
C LEU A 59 1.28 -5.75 0.75
N THR A 60 1.54 -6.38 -0.38
CA THR A 60 2.78 -7.12 -0.66
C THR A 60 3.55 -6.40 -1.75
N PHE A 61 4.87 -6.31 -1.61
CA PHE A 61 5.75 -5.64 -2.57
C PHE A 61 7.14 -6.28 -2.58
N ASN A 62 7.89 -6.02 -3.65
CA ASN A 62 9.29 -6.47 -3.77
C ASN A 62 10.23 -5.51 -3.01
N THR A 63 11.36 -6.02 -2.55
CA THR A 63 12.42 -5.24 -1.89
C THR A 63 13.05 -4.20 -2.81
#